data_AF-A0A139DNW6-F1
#
_entry.id   AF-A0A139DNW6-F1
#
_cell.length_a   1.000
_cell.length_b   1.000
_cell.length_c   1.000
_cell.angle_alpha   90.00
_cell.angle_beta   90.00
_cell.angle_gamma   90.00
#
_symmetry.space_group_name_H-M   'P 1'
#
loop_
_entity.id
_entity.type
_entity.pdbx_description
1 polymer ?
#
loop_
_entity_poly.entity_id
_entity_poly.type
_entity_poly.pdbx_seq_one_letter_code
_entity_poly.pdbx_strand_id
1 'polypeptide(L)'
;MSTTRAFKAVTLAKTPEENLPAVFASQAASKLVGISALRTENVLCASEQDAAAYVKEQSANDQEALAVKVKGLSATTRARLARYEQRCARLQEKLDQLPGGALNPLSFEEQVIRQARLKQAFKGCRSCESRINTQTLTSVDCPACGEVGFLLTSGLLKRRDKIEHKRQTWTRQLAEMESKMHSAIAKNKRAPGDWYWYVGGWCETDAQS
;
A
#
# COMPACT_ATOMS: atom_id res chain seq x y z
N MET A 1 14.33 38.22 3.66
CA MET A 1 13.19 38.80 2.90
C MET A 1 11.95 38.02 3.29
N SER A 2 10.94 38.72 3.80
CA SER A 2 9.68 38.15 4.31
C SER A 2 8.83 37.66 3.13
N THR A 3 8.75 36.35 2.94
CA THR A 3 7.70 35.75 2.10
C THR A 3 6.50 35.52 2.98
N THR A 4 5.47 36.34 2.77
CA THR A 4 4.16 36.20 3.41
C THR A 4 3.60 34.81 3.06
N ARG A 5 3.68 33.86 3.99
CA ARG A 5 3.17 32.48 3.83
C ARG A 5 1.64 32.56 3.75
N ALA A 6 1.10 32.30 2.56
CA ALA A 6 -0.29 32.60 2.22
C ALA A 6 -1.23 31.42 2.53
N PHE A 7 -2.25 31.69 3.35
CA PHE A 7 -3.47 30.88 3.44
C PHE A 7 -4.11 30.75 2.05
N LYS A 8 -4.25 29.53 1.54
CA LYS A 8 -4.96 29.26 0.28
C LYS A 8 -6.09 28.26 0.52
N ALA A 9 -7.32 28.77 0.56
CA ALA A 9 -8.53 27.95 0.52
C ALA A 9 -8.71 27.37 -0.89
N VAL A 10 -8.72 26.03 -1.01
CA VAL A 10 -9.01 25.35 -2.28
C VAL A 10 -10.28 24.53 -2.11
N THR A 11 -11.30 24.85 -2.91
CA THR A 11 -12.54 24.08 -2.95
C THR A 11 -12.34 22.84 -3.81
N LEU A 12 -12.43 21.64 -3.23
CA LEU A 12 -12.41 20.38 -3.98
C LEU A 12 -13.79 19.77 -4.02
N ALA A 13 -14.46 19.97 -5.15
CA ALA A 13 -15.68 19.26 -5.44
C ALA A 13 -15.35 17.78 -5.71
N LYS A 14 -15.81 16.89 -4.81
CA LYS A 14 -16.00 15.45 -5.04
C LYS A 14 -14.76 14.55 -4.86
N THR A 15 -14.10 14.62 -3.70
CA THR A 15 -13.11 13.60 -3.31
C THR A 15 -13.66 12.71 -2.17
N PRO A 16 -13.55 11.37 -2.27
CA PRO A 16 -13.80 10.45 -1.14
C PRO A 16 -12.93 10.82 0.07
N GLU A 17 -13.46 10.66 1.29
CA GLU A 17 -12.75 11.04 2.52
C GLU A 17 -11.41 10.29 2.71
N GLU A 18 -11.39 9.01 2.33
CA GLU A 18 -10.20 8.14 2.30
C GLU A 18 -9.13 8.57 1.27
N ASN A 19 -9.52 9.29 0.21
CA ASN A 19 -8.61 9.84 -0.79
C ASN A 19 -8.18 11.27 -0.45
N LEU A 20 -8.70 11.86 0.63
CA LEU A 20 -8.28 13.18 1.06
C LEU A 20 -6.79 13.23 1.39
N PRO A 21 -6.20 12.31 2.19
CA PRO A 21 -4.76 12.34 2.46
C PRO A 21 -3.91 12.34 1.17
N ALA A 22 -4.27 11.54 0.17
CA ALA A 22 -3.50 11.41 -1.08
C ALA A 22 -3.71 12.60 -2.03
N VAL A 23 -4.94 13.09 -2.19
CA VAL A 23 -5.23 14.29 -2.99
C VAL A 23 -4.61 15.53 -2.32
N PHE A 24 -4.61 15.56 -0.99
CA PHE A 24 -3.99 16.58 -0.17
C PHE A 24 -2.47 16.56 -0.30
N ALA A 25 -1.83 15.39 -0.18
CA ALA A 25 -0.39 15.23 -0.41
C ALA A 25 0.03 15.58 -1.84
N SER A 26 -0.78 15.25 -2.85
CA SER A 26 -0.53 15.62 -4.25
C SER A 26 -0.66 17.14 -4.50
N GLN A 27 -1.65 17.80 -3.88
CA GLN A 27 -1.77 19.25 -3.94
C GLN A 27 -0.70 19.98 -3.15
N ALA A 28 -0.26 19.42 -2.01
CA ALA A 28 0.87 19.90 -1.24
C ALA A 28 2.15 19.83 -2.08
N ALA A 29 2.49 18.67 -2.63
CA ALA A 29 3.70 18.45 -3.42
C ALA A 29 3.79 19.31 -4.70
N SER A 30 2.66 19.67 -5.31
CA SER A 30 2.62 20.54 -6.49
C SER A 30 2.68 22.04 -6.18
N LYS A 31 2.46 22.44 -4.92
CA LYS A 31 2.38 23.85 -4.51
C LYS A 31 3.44 24.26 -3.50
N LEU A 32 4.04 23.29 -2.80
CA LEU A 32 4.97 23.47 -1.69
C LEU A 32 6.26 22.72 -2.05
N VAL A 33 7.17 23.46 -2.69
CA VAL A 33 8.46 22.92 -3.15
C VAL A 33 9.38 22.77 -1.94
N GLY A 34 9.78 21.54 -1.60
CA GLY A 34 10.83 21.29 -0.59
C GLY A 34 10.44 20.38 0.60
N ILE A 35 9.18 19.95 0.71
CA ILE A 35 8.73 19.12 1.85
C ILE A 35 9.03 17.64 1.62
N SER A 36 9.82 17.04 2.52
CA SER A 36 10.33 15.66 2.41
C SER A 36 9.64 14.64 3.35
N ALA A 37 8.86 15.09 4.35
CA ALA A 37 8.13 14.20 5.24
C ALA A 37 6.75 14.76 5.64
N LEU A 38 5.73 13.91 5.59
CA LEU A 38 4.33 14.23 5.90
C LEU A 38 4.01 13.80 7.34
N ARG A 39 3.85 14.75 8.27
CA ARG A 39 3.13 14.49 9.53
C ARG A 39 1.69 14.94 9.34
N THR A 40 0.76 13.98 9.33
CA THR A 40 -0.65 14.30 9.07
C THR A 40 -1.41 14.31 10.39
N GLU A 41 -1.74 15.50 10.91
CA GLU A 41 -2.78 15.65 11.92
C GLU A 41 -4.09 16.00 11.21
N ASN A 42 -5.09 15.13 11.34
CA ASN A 42 -6.36 15.24 10.63
C ASN A 42 -7.42 15.77 11.59
N VAL A 43 -7.97 16.96 11.30
CA VAL A 43 -9.08 17.51 12.08
C VAL A 43 -10.29 17.71 11.18
N LEU A 44 -11.43 17.21 11.67
CA LEU A 44 -12.75 17.42 11.07
C LEU A 44 -13.35 18.71 11.62
N CYS A 45 -13.46 19.73 10.78
CA CYS A 45 -14.06 21.01 11.14
C CYS A 45 -15.51 21.10 10.62
N ALA A 46 -16.43 21.53 11.50
CA ALA A 46 -17.85 21.66 11.20
C ALA A 46 -18.17 22.89 10.34
N SER A 47 -17.38 23.96 10.48
CA SER A 47 -17.53 25.20 9.71
C SER A 47 -16.25 25.61 8.99
N GLU A 48 -16.41 26.50 8.00
CA GLU A 48 -15.27 27.13 7.28
C GLU A 48 -14.43 28.00 8.20
N GLN A 49 -15.05 28.62 9.21
CA GLN A 49 -14.38 29.45 10.20
C GLN A 49 -13.49 28.60 11.12
N ASP A 50 -13.96 27.43 11.56
CA ASP A 50 -13.16 26.52 12.38
C ASP A 50 -11.96 25.98 11.60
N ALA A 51 -12.18 25.65 10.33
CA ALA A 51 -11.11 25.19 9.45
C ALA A 51 -10.06 26.29 9.19
N ALA A 52 -10.50 27.53 8.96
CA ALA A 52 -9.63 28.67 8.78
C ALA A 52 -8.86 29.02 10.06
N ALA A 53 -9.50 28.94 11.23
CA ALA A 53 -8.86 29.16 12.52
C ALA A 53 -7.78 28.10 12.77
N TYR A 54 -8.07 26.83 12.53
CA TYR A 54 -7.11 25.74 12.69
C TYR A 54 -5.92 25.88 11.72
N VAL A 55 -6.16 26.17 10.44
CA VAL A 55 -5.06 26.44 9.49
C VAL A 55 -4.21 27.62 9.97
N LYS A 56 -4.83 28.70 10.43
CA LYS A 56 -4.12 29.89 10.92
C LYS A 56 -3.28 29.60 12.16
N GLU A 57 -3.78 28.77 13.07
CA GLU A 57 -3.05 28.31 14.26
C GLU A 57 -1.85 27.44 13.88
N GLN A 58 -2.03 26.46 13.00
CA GLN A 58 -0.92 25.61 12.55
C GLN A 58 0.14 26.40 11.78
N SER A 59 -0.28 27.33 10.91
CA SER A 59 0.62 28.25 10.19
C SER A 59 1.31 29.28 11.07
N ALA A 60 0.83 29.52 12.29
CA ALA A 60 1.55 30.32 13.28
C ALA A 60 2.67 29.53 13.97
N ASN A 61 2.57 28.20 14.01
CA ASN A 61 3.55 27.28 14.61
C ASN A 61 4.58 26.75 13.59
N ASP A 62 4.89 27.54 12.56
CA ASP A 62 5.76 27.17 11.43
C ASP A 62 5.29 25.94 10.63
N GLN A 63 4.02 25.54 10.76
CA GLN A 63 3.45 24.45 9.98
C GLN A 63 2.61 24.98 8.82
N GLU A 64 2.98 24.64 7.59
CA GLU A 64 2.09 24.91 6.46
C GLU A 64 0.80 24.09 6.63
N ALA A 65 -0.38 24.63 6.32
CA ALA A 65 -1.63 23.88 6.48
C ALA A 65 -2.65 24.19 5.37
N LEU A 66 -3.50 23.21 5.04
CA LEU A 66 -4.52 23.32 4.01
C LEU A 66 -5.85 22.75 4.52
N ALA A 67 -6.95 23.41 4.15
CA ALA A 67 -8.30 22.97 4.43
C ALA A 67 -9.05 22.64 3.13
N VAL A 68 -9.72 21.49 3.10
CA VAL A 68 -10.47 20.98 1.95
C VAL A 68 -11.91 20.67 2.35
N LYS A 69 -12.87 21.29 1.69
CA LYS A 69 -14.29 21.02 1.91
C LYS A 69 -14.72 19.74 1.21
N VAL A 70 -15.11 18.73 1.98
CA VAL A 70 -15.60 17.44 1.49
C VAL A 70 -17.04 17.17 1.85
N LYS A 71 -17.68 16.35 1.02
CA LYS A 71 -18.95 15.75 1.35
C LYS A 71 -18.66 14.48 2.17
N GLY A 72 -19.08 14.39 3.45
CA GLY A 72 -18.91 13.19 4.33
C GLY A 72 -19.94 12.04 4.20
N LEU A 73 -19.51 10.82 3.86
CA LEU A 73 -20.31 9.68 3.35
C LEU A 73 -21.60 9.33 4.15
N SER A 74 -22.64 8.82 3.47
CA SER A 74 -23.84 8.33 4.18
C SER A 74 -23.50 7.15 5.10
N ALA A 75 -24.30 6.93 6.14
CA ALA A 75 -24.09 5.80 7.07
C ALA A 75 -24.10 4.45 6.33
N THR A 76 -24.95 4.28 5.33
CA THR A 76 -25.03 3.07 4.50
C THR A 76 -23.78 2.88 3.64
N THR A 77 -23.24 3.96 3.06
CA THR A 77 -22.00 3.91 2.28
C THR A 77 -20.79 3.61 3.17
N ARG A 78 -20.69 4.26 4.35
CA ARG A 78 -19.63 3.98 5.35
C ARG A 78 -19.63 2.52 5.78
N ALA A 79 -20.79 1.99 6.15
CA ALA A 79 -20.90 0.59 6.55
C ALA A 79 -20.52 -0.39 5.43
N ARG A 80 -20.77 -0.02 4.16
CA ARG A 80 -20.38 -0.83 3.00
C ARG A 80 -18.87 -0.76 2.75
N LEU A 81 -18.24 0.41 2.84
CA LEU A 81 -16.80 0.58 2.66
C LEU A 81 -16.00 -0.17 3.74
N ALA A 82 -16.40 -0.05 5.01
CA ALA A 82 -15.74 -0.78 6.10
C ALA A 82 -15.70 -2.31 5.85
N ARG A 83 -16.77 -2.88 5.26
CA ARG A 83 -16.78 -4.30 4.87
C ARG A 83 -15.83 -4.61 3.72
N TYR A 84 -15.69 -3.70 2.76
CA TYR A 84 -14.75 -3.86 1.65
C TYR A 84 -13.31 -3.74 2.13
N GLU A 85 -12.98 -2.77 2.97
CA GLU A 85 -11.66 -2.62 3.60
C GLU A 85 -11.28 -3.86 4.40
N GLN A 86 -12.18 -4.38 5.23
CA GLN A 86 -11.92 -5.61 5.97
C GLN A 86 -11.64 -6.80 5.04
N ARG A 87 -12.32 -6.86 3.89
CA ARG A 87 -12.08 -7.89 2.88
C ARG A 87 -10.74 -7.69 2.17
N CYS A 88 -10.36 -6.45 1.85
CA CYS A 88 -9.05 -6.13 1.29
C CYS A 88 -7.92 -6.52 2.24
N ALA A 89 -8.02 -6.15 3.52
CA ALA A 89 -7.03 -6.52 4.54
C ALA A 89 -6.84 -8.04 4.63
N ARG A 90 -7.93 -8.82 4.64
CA ARG A 90 -7.86 -10.29 4.64
C ARG A 90 -7.26 -10.88 3.35
N LEU A 91 -7.46 -10.24 2.20
CA LEU A 91 -6.86 -10.68 0.93
C LEU A 91 -5.38 -10.34 0.88
N GLN A 92 -5.00 -9.16 1.37
CA GLN A 92 -3.61 -8.74 1.48
C GLN A 92 -2.82 -9.65 2.42
N GLU A 93 -3.37 -9.95 3.60
CA GLU A 93 -2.76 -10.88 4.55
C GLU A 93 -2.52 -12.26 3.92
N LYS A 94 -3.47 -12.76 3.12
CA LYS A 94 -3.31 -14.03 2.39
C LYS A 94 -2.18 -13.96 1.36
N LEU A 95 -2.03 -12.84 0.66
CA LEU A 95 -0.91 -12.62 -0.27
C LEU A 95 0.42 -12.55 0.47
N ASP A 96 0.45 -11.86 1.61
CA ASP A 96 1.67 -11.67 2.41
C ASP A 96 2.20 -13.00 2.98
N GLN A 97 1.33 -13.99 3.19
CA GLN A 97 1.71 -15.34 3.61
C GLN A 97 2.29 -16.22 2.48
N LEU A 98 2.06 -15.87 1.20
CA LEU A 98 2.65 -16.60 0.08
C LEU A 98 4.16 -16.33 -0.01
N PRO A 99 4.96 -17.27 -0.58
CA PRO A 99 6.39 -17.04 -0.79
C PRO A 99 6.70 -15.73 -1.51
N GLY A 100 7.65 -14.96 -1.01
CA GLY A 100 7.98 -13.60 -1.49
C GLY A 100 6.98 -12.52 -1.04
N GLY A 101 6.11 -12.81 -0.07
CA GLY A 101 5.22 -11.85 0.58
C GLY A 101 5.82 -11.28 1.87
N ALA A 102 5.18 -10.25 2.44
CA ALA A 102 5.73 -9.56 3.62
C ALA A 102 5.89 -10.47 4.86
N LEU A 103 4.98 -11.42 5.05
CA LEU A 103 5.02 -12.38 6.16
C LEU A 103 5.79 -13.67 5.81
N ASN A 104 6.14 -13.85 4.55
CA ASN A 104 6.92 -14.98 4.05
C ASN A 104 7.94 -14.51 3.01
N PRO A 105 9.02 -13.85 3.44
CA PRO A 105 9.89 -13.08 2.55
C PRO A 105 10.70 -13.94 1.59
N LEU A 106 10.95 -15.21 1.93
CA LEU A 106 11.66 -16.13 1.04
C LEU A 106 10.78 -16.46 -0.17
N SER A 107 11.35 -16.30 -1.36
CA SER A 107 10.77 -16.80 -2.61
C SER A 107 10.57 -18.31 -2.56
N PHE A 108 9.76 -18.82 -3.51
CA PHE A 108 9.52 -20.26 -3.60
C PHE A 108 10.82 -21.03 -3.83
N GLU A 109 11.68 -20.52 -4.72
CA GLU A 109 12.97 -21.10 -5.09
C GLU A 109 13.94 -21.10 -3.90
N GLU A 110 14.02 -20.03 -3.12
CA GLU A 110 14.84 -19.97 -1.89
C GLU A 110 14.34 -20.97 -0.84
N GLN A 111 13.02 -21.15 -0.71
CA GLN A 111 12.46 -22.15 0.19
C GLN A 111 12.82 -23.58 -0.27
N VAL A 112 12.79 -23.85 -1.57
CA VAL A 112 13.20 -25.15 -2.14
C VAL A 112 14.68 -25.41 -1.87
N ILE A 113 15.56 -24.42 -2.12
CA ILE A 113 16.99 -24.53 -1.84
C ILE A 113 17.23 -24.80 -0.35
N ARG A 114 16.59 -24.01 0.53
CA ARG A 114 16.70 -24.18 1.99
C ARG A 114 16.26 -25.59 2.41
N GLN A 115 15.16 -26.10 1.86
CA GLN A 115 14.69 -27.46 2.15
C GLN A 115 15.66 -28.53 1.62
N ALA A 116 16.25 -28.32 0.45
CA ALA A 116 17.22 -29.24 -0.14
C ALA A 116 18.48 -29.35 0.72
N ARG A 117 19.00 -28.21 1.22
CA ARG A 117 20.13 -28.14 2.16
C ARG A 117 19.90 -28.93 3.44
N LEU A 118 18.65 -28.99 3.92
CA LEU A 118 18.29 -29.68 5.17
C LEU A 118 18.03 -31.18 4.99
N LYS A 119 17.58 -31.63 3.81
CA LYS A 119 17.13 -33.01 3.61
C LYS A 119 18.26 -34.02 3.39
N GLN A 120 19.29 -33.64 2.65
CA GLN A 120 20.37 -34.55 2.25
C GLN A 120 21.62 -33.75 1.93
N ALA A 121 22.81 -34.28 2.24
CA ALA A 121 24.08 -33.58 1.98
C ALA A 121 24.46 -33.54 0.48
N PHE A 122 24.02 -34.51 -0.31
CA PHE A 122 24.32 -34.59 -1.74
C PHE A 122 23.09 -34.92 -2.56
N LYS A 123 23.05 -34.43 -3.80
CA LYS A 123 22.05 -34.77 -4.81
C LYS A 123 22.72 -34.98 -6.17
N GLY A 124 22.39 -36.07 -6.85
CA GLY A 124 22.88 -36.34 -8.20
C GLY A 124 22.05 -35.62 -9.27
N CYS A 125 22.71 -34.95 -10.21
CA CYS A 125 22.09 -34.39 -11.42
C CYS A 125 21.80 -35.50 -12.43
N ARG A 126 20.61 -35.47 -13.05
CA ARG A 126 20.21 -36.49 -14.04
C ARG A 126 20.80 -36.20 -15.41
N SER A 127 21.07 -34.94 -15.73
CA SER A 127 21.62 -34.53 -17.01
C SER A 127 23.13 -34.77 -17.11
N CYS A 128 23.92 -34.37 -16.11
CA CYS A 128 25.38 -34.49 -16.15
C CYS A 128 25.97 -35.49 -15.14
N GLU A 129 25.11 -36.23 -14.44
CA GLU A 129 25.48 -37.28 -13.48
C GLU A 129 26.37 -36.80 -12.31
N SER A 130 26.60 -35.49 -12.21
CA SER A 130 27.43 -34.89 -11.17
C SER A 130 26.77 -35.03 -9.81
N ARG A 131 27.59 -35.38 -8.80
CA ARG A 131 27.17 -35.44 -7.40
C ARG A 131 27.38 -34.08 -6.75
N ILE A 132 26.28 -33.38 -6.47
CA ILE A 132 26.30 -31.98 -6.05
C ILE A 132 26.08 -31.90 -4.55
N ASN A 133 26.95 -31.18 -3.84
CA ASN A 133 26.73 -30.87 -2.42
C ASN A 133 25.56 -29.89 -2.31
N THR A 134 24.53 -30.25 -1.56
CA THR A 134 23.34 -29.40 -1.44
C THR A 134 23.59 -28.17 -0.57
N GLN A 135 24.54 -28.23 0.36
CA GLN A 135 24.88 -27.14 1.26
C GLN A 135 25.40 -25.91 0.51
N THR A 136 25.99 -26.10 -0.67
CA THR A 136 26.56 -25.04 -1.50
C THR A 136 25.61 -24.52 -2.58
N LEU A 137 24.37 -25.03 -2.67
CA LEU A 137 23.42 -24.62 -3.71
C LEU A 137 22.96 -23.18 -3.52
N THR A 138 23.13 -22.33 -4.53
CA THR A 138 22.63 -20.94 -4.57
C THR A 138 21.45 -20.76 -5.53
N SER A 139 21.21 -21.72 -6.42
CA SER A 139 20.10 -21.75 -7.39
C SER A 139 19.38 -23.11 -7.33
N VAL A 140 18.18 -23.16 -7.90
CA VAL A 140 17.43 -24.40 -8.16
C VAL A 140 17.97 -25.17 -9.37
N ASP A 141 18.84 -24.55 -10.16
CA ASP A 141 19.49 -25.12 -11.33
C ASP A 141 20.76 -25.89 -10.95
N CYS A 142 21.18 -26.80 -11.81
CA CYS A 142 22.39 -27.57 -11.58
C CYS A 142 23.64 -26.67 -11.69
N PRO A 143 24.47 -26.51 -10.64
CA PRO A 143 25.70 -25.71 -10.73
C PRO A 143 26.79 -26.30 -11.64
N ALA A 144 26.69 -27.58 -12.02
CA ALA A 144 27.71 -28.24 -12.85
C ALA A 144 27.42 -28.11 -14.36
N CYS A 145 26.16 -28.28 -14.78
CA CYS A 145 25.77 -28.26 -16.20
C CYS A 145 24.68 -27.26 -16.56
N GLY A 146 24.11 -26.53 -15.60
CA GLY A 146 23.03 -25.58 -15.86
C GLY A 146 21.66 -26.21 -16.12
N GLU A 147 21.46 -27.51 -15.85
CA GLU A 147 20.13 -28.14 -15.95
C GLU A 147 19.10 -27.35 -15.13
N VAL A 148 18.13 -26.76 -15.84
CA VAL A 148 17.11 -25.88 -15.28
C VAL A 148 16.18 -26.67 -14.38
N GLY A 149 15.94 -26.16 -13.17
CA GLY A 149 15.00 -26.78 -12.24
C GLY A 149 15.44 -28.15 -11.75
N PHE A 150 16.75 -28.41 -11.70
CA PHE A 150 17.35 -29.61 -11.08
C PHE A 150 16.74 -29.93 -9.69
N LEU A 151 16.42 -28.91 -8.90
CA LEU A 151 15.75 -29.06 -7.59
C LEU A 151 14.23 -29.23 -7.66
N LEU A 152 13.60 -28.89 -8.78
CA LEU A 152 12.16 -28.81 -8.95
C LEU A 152 11.58 -30.14 -9.44
N THR A 153 11.08 -30.94 -8.50
CA THR A 153 10.30 -32.13 -8.84
C THR A 153 8.94 -31.78 -9.42
N SER A 154 8.28 -32.72 -10.10
CA SER A 154 6.92 -32.53 -10.63
C SER A 154 5.91 -32.07 -9.55
N GLY A 155 6.07 -32.55 -8.30
CA GLY A 155 5.28 -32.11 -7.16
C GLY A 155 5.55 -30.65 -6.75
N LEU A 156 6.82 -30.22 -6.79
CA LEU A 156 7.20 -28.83 -6.52
C LEU A 156 6.72 -27.88 -7.62
N LEU A 157 6.82 -28.29 -8.89
CA LEU A 157 6.28 -27.52 -10.02
C LEU A 157 4.77 -27.29 -9.87
N LYS A 158 4.00 -28.36 -9.61
CA LYS A 158 2.55 -28.24 -9.34
C LYS A 158 2.25 -27.34 -8.14
N ARG A 159 3.11 -27.33 -7.11
CA ARG A 159 2.96 -26.44 -5.95
C ARG A 159 3.23 -24.99 -6.33
N ARG A 160 4.26 -24.72 -7.12
CA ARG A 160 4.59 -23.39 -7.65
C ARG A 160 3.42 -22.83 -8.46
N ASP A 161 2.87 -23.62 -9.38
CA ASP A 161 1.75 -23.20 -10.22
C ASP A 161 0.49 -22.89 -9.38
N LYS A 162 0.23 -23.68 -8.34
CA LYS A 162 -0.87 -23.39 -7.39
C LYS A 162 -0.65 -22.09 -6.61
N ILE A 163 0.58 -21.79 -6.21
CA ILE A 163 0.90 -20.54 -5.51
C ILE A 163 0.69 -19.36 -6.45
N GLU A 164 1.17 -19.47 -7.69
CA GLU A 164 1.02 -18.42 -8.69
C GLU A 164 -0.44 -18.17 -9.05
N HIS A 165 -1.21 -19.25 -9.25
CA HIS A 165 -2.64 -19.14 -9.48
C HIS A 165 -3.39 -18.46 -8.32
N LYS A 166 -3.01 -18.77 -7.06
CA LYS A 166 -3.57 -18.09 -5.88
C LYS A 166 -3.21 -16.61 -5.87
N ARG A 167 -1.95 -16.27 -6.16
CA ARG A 167 -1.48 -14.88 -6.23
C ARG A 167 -2.32 -14.09 -7.23
N GLN A 168 -2.39 -14.55 -8.48
CA GLN A 168 -3.16 -13.91 -9.54
C GLN A 168 -4.65 -13.77 -9.16
N THR A 169 -5.24 -14.82 -8.58
CA THR A 169 -6.65 -14.80 -8.16
C THR A 169 -6.91 -13.75 -7.08
N TRP A 170 -6.08 -13.68 -6.05
CA TRP A 170 -6.27 -12.74 -4.95
C TRP A 170 -5.93 -11.30 -5.35
N THR A 171 -4.90 -11.08 -6.16
CA THR A 171 -4.60 -9.76 -6.74
C THR A 171 -5.76 -9.25 -7.58
N ARG A 172 -6.37 -10.10 -8.41
CA ARG A 172 -7.58 -9.72 -9.17
C ARG A 172 -8.76 -9.39 -8.25
N GLN A 173 -8.95 -10.17 -7.17
CA GLN A 173 -10.01 -9.89 -6.20
C GLN A 173 -9.79 -8.57 -5.44
N LEU A 174 -8.54 -8.20 -5.15
CA LEU A 174 -8.21 -6.89 -4.57
C LEU A 174 -8.60 -5.75 -5.51
N ALA A 175 -8.17 -5.81 -6.77
CA ALA A 175 -8.54 -4.80 -7.77
C ALA A 175 -10.06 -4.69 -7.97
N GLU A 176 -10.78 -5.82 -7.92
CA GLU A 176 -12.24 -5.82 -7.96
C GLU A 176 -12.86 -5.14 -6.72
N MET A 177 -12.30 -5.35 -5.53
CA MET A 177 -12.78 -4.69 -4.30
C MET A 177 -12.52 -3.20 -4.33
N GLU A 178 -11.35 -2.77 -4.79
CA GLU A 178 -11.03 -1.36 -5.01
C GLU A 178 -12.05 -0.72 -5.96
N SER A 179 -12.36 -1.36 -7.09
CA SER A 179 -13.38 -0.88 -8.02
C SER A 179 -14.78 -0.78 -7.38
N LYS A 180 -15.14 -1.73 -6.52
CA LYS A 180 -16.40 -1.70 -5.75
C LYS A 180 -16.45 -0.57 -4.72
N MET A 181 -15.33 -0.25 -4.07
CA MET A 181 -15.21 0.89 -3.16
C MET A 181 -15.44 2.20 -3.93
N HIS A 182 -14.71 2.40 -5.03
CA HIS A 182 -14.88 3.57 -5.91
C HIS A 182 -16.34 3.71 -6.39
N SER A 183 -16.96 2.60 -6.80
CA SER A 183 -18.35 2.58 -7.24
C SER A 183 -19.35 2.91 -6.13
N ALA A 184 -19.11 2.43 -4.90
CA ALA A 184 -19.94 2.75 -3.74
C ALA A 184 -19.88 4.24 -3.40
N ILE A 185 -18.69 4.84 -3.49
CA ILE A 185 -18.51 6.28 -3.27
C ILE A 185 -19.17 7.10 -4.37
N ALA A 186 -18.98 6.73 -5.64
CA ALA A 186 -19.58 7.42 -6.78
C ALA A 186 -21.12 7.42 -6.73
N LYS A 187 -21.71 6.33 -6.20
CA LYS A 187 -23.17 6.16 -6.05
C LYS A 187 -23.73 6.71 -4.74
N ASN A 188 -22.91 7.35 -3.91
CA ASN A 188 -23.35 7.92 -2.63
C ASN A 188 -24.35 9.07 -2.86
N LYS A 189 -25.64 8.74 -2.88
CA LYS A 189 -26.74 9.71 -2.89
C LYS A 189 -26.85 10.31 -1.47
N ARG A 190 -26.86 11.64 -1.35
CA ARG A 190 -26.96 12.32 -0.03
C ARG A 190 -28.21 13.16 0.10
N ALA A 191 -28.71 13.19 1.34
CA ALA A 191 -29.58 14.23 1.89
C ALA A 191 -28.83 15.59 1.95
N PRO A 192 -29.54 16.73 1.82
CA PRO A 192 -28.94 18.06 1.90
C PRO A 192 -28.39 18.34 3.31
N GLY A 193 -27.13 18.75 3.45
CA GLY A 193 -26.58 19.24 4.73
C GLY A 193 -25.08 19.02 4.97
N ASP A 194 -24.53 17.83 4.66
CA ASP A 194 -23.26 17.44 5.29
C ASP A 194 -22.02 17.71 4.42
N TRP A 195 -21.53 18.95 4.49
CA TRP A 195 -20.17 19.30 4.11
C TRP A 195 -19.31 19.40 5.37
N TYR A 196 -18.10 18.85 5.33
CA TYR A 196 -17.09 18.96 6.40
C TYR A 196 -15.80 19.54 5.82
N TRP A 197 -15.03 20.23 6.63
CA TRP A 197 -13.71 20.71 6.24
C TRP A 197 -12.65 19.75 6.80
N TYR A 198 -11.84 19.22 5.90
CA TYR A 198 -10.69 18.39 6.21
C TYR A 198 -9.45 19.27 6.25
N VAL A 199 -8.78 19.34 7.39
CA VAL A 199 -7.60 20.17 7.56
C VAL A 199 -6.38 19.30 7.85
N GLY A 200 -5.27 19.58 7.17
CA GLY A 200 -3.97 18.96 7.44
C GLY A 200 -2.88 20.02 7.55
N GLY A 201 -1.94 19.82 8.48
CA GLY A 201 -0.71 20.61 8.62
C GLY A 201 0.54 19.84 8.16
N TRP A 202 1.64 20.53 7.90
CA TRP A 202 2.94 19.99 7.55
C TRP A 202 4.04 20.83 8.20
N CYS A 203 5.08 20.18 8.71
CA CYS A 203 6.30 20.84 9.17
C CYS A 203 7.45 20.46 8.22
N GLU A 204 8.36 21.39 7.94
CA GLU A 204 9.66 20.99 7.38
C GLU A 204 10.33 20.06 8.40
N THR A 205 10.60 18.81 8.02
CA THR A 205 11.55 18.01 8.80
C THR A 205 12.86 18.78 8.80
N ASP A 206 13.40 19.08 9.99
CA ASP A 206 14.75 19.60 10.15
C ASP A 206 15.68 18.77 9.26
N ALA A 207 16.07 19.35 8.14
CA ALA A 207 17.20 18.87 7.38
C ALA A 207 18.41 19.21 8.26
N GLN A 208 18.82 18.22 9.07
CA GLN A 208 20.00 18.16 9.95
C GLN A 208 19.72 18.28 11.45
N SER A 209 19.85 17.14 12.14
CA SER A 209 20.62 16.98 13.39
C SER A 209 21.14 15.55 13.44
#